data_AF-A0A0D2KTL4-F1
#
_entry.id   AF-A0A0D2KTL4-F1
#
_cell.length_a   1.000
_cell.length_b   1.000
_cell.length_c   1.000
_cell.angle_alpha   90.00
_cell.angle_beta   90.00
_cell.angle_gamma   90.00
#
_symmetry.space_group_name_H-M   'P 1'
#
loop_
_entity.id
_entity.type
_entity.pdbx_description
1 polymer ?
#
loop_
_entity_poly.entity_id
_entity_poly.type
_entity_poly.pdbx_seq_one_letter_code
_entity_poly.pdbx_strand_id
1 'polypeptide(L)'
;MATTTHPARLPAAAAAALLLATLLAAARPAAACRVTNVDVSLSSSPAGLSSTAYTADGVRQHFSLDVNRVTYVPTRTATTACVDSRHEYPVIGTPGGDIAEFIGGFAVYLNLTGQTLTQRPAHCARAPSAAPPSAQNSRLGAQPIGPAASHWQAHGGPASRLRIATIAARRWGTPIGDKVRKTINYAILQGPLNGKAVAVGANKGACSTRSPAISSSAGGSQLFVYHADAIDTIRKNTLTLWFVNYARRNAKTPLDPTTFYNSVKVLQSKHLGATLRLLSPVNTLSVFGVSLTTSN
;
A
#
# COMPACT_ATOMS: atom_id res chain seq x y z
N MET A 1 12.08 -36.11 -61.31
CA MET A 1 10.65 -36.11 -60.93
C MET A 1 10.58 -36.08 -59.41
N ALA A 2 10.09 -35.00 -58.82
CA ALA A 2 10.01 -34.85 -57.37
C ALA A 2 8.62 -35.30 -56.91
N THR A 3 8.59 -36.33 -56.06
CA THR A 3 7.38 -36.91 -55.50
C THR A 3 6.84 -35.99 -54.41
N THR A 4 5.79 -35.24 -54.71
CA THR A 4 5.06 -34.43 -53.72
C THR A 4 4.27 -35.34 -52.79
N THR A 5 4.79 -35.58 -51.60
CA THR A 5 4.06 -36.27 -50.53
C THR A 5 3.14 -35.28 -49.79
N HIS A 6 1.84 -35.50 -49.91
CA HIS A 6 0.85 -34.75 -49.15
C HIS A 6 0.81 -35.26 -47.70
N PRO A 7 0.83 -34.37 -46.69
CA PRO A 7 0.74 -34.78 -45.29
C PRO A 7 -0.63 -35.38 -45.01
N ALA A 8 -0.63 -36.57 -44.40
CA ALA A 8 -1.84 -37.25 -43.96
C ALA A 8 -2.60 -36.36 -42.95
N ARG A 9 -3.87 -36.06 -43.25
CA ARG A 9 -4.73 -35.31 -42.34
C ARG A 9 -5.04 -36.19 -41.13
N LEU A 10 -4.57 -35.78 -39.95
CA LEU A 10 -4.99 -36.36 -38.68
C LEU A 10 -6.53 -36.23 -38.54
N PRO A 11 -7.23 -37.28 -38.11
CA PRO A 11 -8.67 -37.20 -37.85
C PRO A 11 -8.94 -36.13 -36.79
N ALA A 12 -9.96 -35.30 -37.00
CA ALA A 12 -10.26 -34.14 -36.15
C ALA A 12 -10.38 -34.49 -34.65
N ALA A 13 -10.83 -35.71 -34.33
CA ALA A 13 -10.89 -36.22 -32.97
C ALA A 13 -9.50 -36.38 -32.29
N ALA A 14 -8.47 -36.77 -33.04
CA ALA A 14 -7.10 -36.89 -32.50
C ALA A 14 -6.47 -35.52 -32.23
N ALA A 15 -6.75 -34.53 -33.07
CA ALA A 15 -6.30 -33.16 -32.86
C ALA A 15 -6.96 -32.53 -31.61
N ALA A 16 -8.27 -32.76 -31.41
CA ALA A 16 -8.99 -32.28 -30.23
C ALA A 16 -8.48 -32.93 -28.93
N ALA A 17 -8.20 -34.25 -28.95
CA ALA A 17 -7.64 -34.96 -27.80
C ALA A 17 -6.23 -34.47 -27.43
N LEU A 18 -5.37 -34.20 -28.43
CA LEU A 18 -4.05 -33.60 -28.17
C LEU A 18 -4.18 -32.19 -27.60
N LEU A 19 -5.12 -31.38 -28.08
CA LEU A 19 -5.35 -30.03 -27.55
C LEU A 19 -5.84 -30.07 -26.09
N LEU A 20 -6.73 -31.00 -25.76
CA LEU A 20 -7.23 -31.14 -24.39
C LEU A 20 -6.16 -31.68 -23.44
N ALA A 21 -5.35 -32.66 -23.87
CA ALA A 21 -4.24 -33.19 -23.08
C ALA A 21 -3.14 -32.14 -22.85
N THR A 22 -2.85 -31.29 -23.86
CA THR A 22 -1.91 -30.16 -23.72
C THR A 22 -2.46 -29.06 -22.81
N LEU A 23 -3.76 -28.78 -22.85
CA LEU A 23 -4.41 -27.85 -21.91
C LEU A 23 -4.41 -28.39 -20.48
N LEU A 24 -4.65 -29.69 -20.27
CA LEU A 24 -4.58 -30.35 -18.96
C LEU A 24 -3.15 -30.43 -18.43
N ALA A 25 -2.15 -30.68 -19.29
CA ALA A 25 -0.74 -30.67 -18.90
C ALA A 25 -0.20 -29.24 -18.65
N ALA A 26 -0.76 -28.22 -19.32
CA ALA A 26 -0.48 -26.81 -19.04
C ALA A 26 -1.20 -26.30 -17.78
N ALA A 27 -2.32 -26.92 -17.41
CA ALA A 27 -3.00 -26.70 -16.15
C ALA A 27 -2.30 -27.45 -14.99
N ARG A 28 -0.98 -27.26 -14.84
CA ARG A 28 -0.34 -27.57 -13.57
C ARG A 28 -1.06 -26.74 -12.51
N PRO A 29 -1.59 -27.35 -11.43
CA PRO A 29 -2.14 -26.56 -10.33
C PRO A 29 -1.06 -25.57 -9.95
N ALA A 30 -1.39 -24.27 -9.98
CA ALA A 30 -0.45 -23.24 -9.59
C ALA A 30 0.08 -23.63 -8.22
N ALA A 31 1.32 -24.10 -8.19
CA ALA A 31 1.87 -24.77 -7.04
C ALA A 31 1.70 -23.84 -5.84
N ALA A 32 1.03 -24.33 -4.81
CA ALA A 32 0.58 -23.48 -3.72
C ALA A 32 1.82 -22.97 -2.99
N CYS A 33 2.10 -21.68 -3.15
CA CYS A 33 3.17 -21.00 -2.44
C CYS A 33 3.07 -21.32 -0.95
N ARG A 34 4.15 -21.85 -0.39
CA ARG A 34 4.26 -22.15 1.04
C ARG A 34 5.54 -21.57 1.61
N VAL A 35 5.48 -21.10 2.85
CA VAL A 35 6.67 -20.72 3.61
C VAL A 35 7.35 -22.00 4.07
N THR A 36 8.63 -22.17 3.74
CA THR A 36 9.43 -23.33 4.19
C THR A 36 10.40 -22.96 5.30
N ASN A 37 10.79 -21.69 5.40
CA ASN A 37 11.66 -21.20 6.47
C ASN A 37 11.34 -19.74 6.83
N VAL A 38 11.57 -19.39 8.09
CA VAL A 38 11.45 -18.02 8.63
C VAL A 38 12.75 -17.64 9.31
N ASP A 39 13.52 -16.78 8.66
CA ASP A 39 14.73 -16.20 9.24
C ASP A 39 14.42 -14.84 9.85
N VAL A 40 14.80 -14.66 11.11
CA VAL A 40 14.60 -13.41 11.87
C VAL A 40 15.95 -12.87 12.31
N SER A 41 16.22 -11.61 11.97
CA SER A 41 17.44 -10.91 12.39
C SER A 41 17.12 -9.55 12.99
N LEU A 42 17.82 -9.18 14.06
CA LEU A 42 17.70 -7.85 14.65
C LEU A 42 18.31 -6.81 13.69
N SER A 43 17.50 -5.85 13.26
CA SER A 43 17.94 -4.75 12.39
C SER A 43 18.36 -3.53 13.21
N SER A 44 17.57 -3.18 14.22
CA SER A 44 17.90 -2.11 15.15
C SER A 44 17.15 -2.26 16.47
N SER A 45 17.69 -1.67 17.54
CA SER A 45 17.02 -1.58 18.83
C SER A 45 17.21 -0.18 19.41
N PRO A 46 16.14 0.47 19.91
CA PRO A 46 16.27 1.74 20.62
C PRO A 46 16.95 1.53 21.98
N ALA A 47 17.55 2.60 22.52
CA ALA A 47 18.16 2.57 23.85
C ALA A 47 17.12 2.41 24.97
N GLY A 48 15.95 3.04 24.82
CA GLY A 48 14.81 2.92 25.74
C GLY A 48 13.84 1.82 25.29
N LEU A 49 14.30 0.57 25.28
CA LEU A 49 13.48 -0.57 24.86
C LEU A 49 12.35 -0.82 25.88
N SER A 50 11.12 -1.01 25.40
CA SER A 50 10.00 -1.44 26.25
C SER A 50 10.31 -2.78 26.93
N SER A 51 10.01 -2.92 28.23
CA SER A 51 10.17 -4.19 28.97
C SER A 51 9.29 -5.32 28.44
N THR A 52 8.29 -4.98 27.61
CA THR A 52 7.41 -5.95 26.95
C THR A 52 7.76 -6.20 25.49
N ALA A 53 8.84 -5.60 24.98
CA ALA A 53 9.26 -5.78 23.60
C ALA A 53 9.66 -7.24 23.32
N TYR A 54 9.39 -7.72 22.11
CA TYR A 54 9.75 -9.07 21.73
C TYR A 54 11.24 -9.20 21.42
N THR A 55 11.78 -10.38 21.73
CA THR A 55 13.07 -10.86 21.24
C THR A 55 12.93 -11.42 19.83
N ALA A 56 14.04 -11.79 19.19
CA ALA A 56 14.03 -12.48 17.91
C ALA A 56 13.21 -13.78 17.96
N ASP A 57 13.25 -14.50 19.07
CA ASP A 57 12.48 -15.75 19.25
C ASP A 57 10.97 -15.48 19.36
N GLY A 58 10.57 -14.42 20.06
CA GLY A 58 9.17 -14.00 20.13
C GLY A 58 8.62 -13.61 18.74
N VAL A 59 9.42 -12.91 17.94
CA VAL A 59 9.07 -12.61 16.54
C VAL A 59 9.00 -13.90 15.72
N ARG A 60 9.97 -14.82 15.84
CA ARG A 60 9.94 -16.10 15.11
C ARG A 60 8.69 -16.91 15.46
N GLN A 61 8.36 -17.00 16.74
CA GLN A 61 7.16 -17.69 17.24
C GLN A 61 5.88 -17.10 16.62
N HIS A 62 5.75 -15.76 16.57
CA HIS A 62 4.60 -15.11 15.93
C HIS A 62 4.42 -15.57 14.48
N PHE A 63 5.49 -15.56 13.69
CA PHE A 63 5.42 -16.00 12.30
C PHE A 63 5.17 -17.51 12.20
N SER A 64 5.70 -18.34 13.10
CA SER A 64 5.42 -19.78 13.13
C SER A 64 3.96 -20.13 13.44
N LEU A 65 3.22 -19.29 14.18
CA LEU A 65 1.78 -19.47 14.38
C LEU A 65 1.00 -19.18 13.10
N ASP A 66 1.51 -18.28 12.26
CA ASP A 66 0.82 -17.79 11.07
C ASP A 66 1.23 -18.53 9.78
N VAL A 67 2.41 -19.16 9.68
CA VAL A 67 2.87 -19.85 8.45
C VAL A 67 1.88 -20.87 7.89
N ASN A 68 1.08 -21.51 8.75
CA ASN A 68 0.03 -22.46 8.35
C ASN A 68 -1.27 -21.79 7.87
N ARG A 69 -1.40 -20.47 8.06
CA ARG A 69 -2.54 -19.62 7.68
C ARG A 69 -2.17 -18.52 6.67
N VAL A 70 -0.90 -18.45 6.27
CA VAL A 70 -0.43 -17.46 5.30
C VAL A 70 -1.20 -17.59 4.00
N THR A 71 -1.94 -16.54 3.67
CA THR A 71 -2.58 -16.40 2.36
C THR A 71 -1.63 -15.67 1.43
N TYR A 72 -1.22 -16.33 0.35
CA TYR A 72 -0.42 -15.65 -0.67
C TYR A 72 -1.31 -14.84 -1.59
N VAL A 73 -1.12 -13.53 -1.60
CA VAL A 73 -1.85 -12.63 -2.49
C VAL A 73 -1.00 -12.28 -3.71
N PRO A 74 -1.58 -12.18 -4.91
CA PRO A 74 -0.86 -11.66 -6.06
C PRO A 74 -0.47 -10.20 -5.81
N THR A 75 0.82 -9.90 -5.79
CA THR A 75 1.33 -8.60 -5.35
C THR A 75 0.84 -7.45 -6.23
N ARG A 76 0.60 -7.71 -7.52
CA ARG A 76 0.11 -6.71 -8.48
C ARG A 76 -1.31 -6.21 -8.19
N THR A 77 -2.14 -7.05 -7.59
CA THR A 77 -3.57 -6.76 -7.33
C THR A 77 -3.89 -6.70 -5.84
N ALA A 78 -2.89 -6.85 -4.98
CA ALA A 78 -3.06 -6.74 -3.53
C ALA A 78 -3.47 -5.31 -3.16
N THR A 79 -4.34 -5.21 -2.16
CA THR A 79 -4.62 -3.95 -1.46
C THR A 79 -3.73 -3.88 -0.24
N THR A 80 -3.38 -2.66 0.18
CA THR A 80 -2.52 -2.46 1.36
C THR A 80 -3.30 -1.83 2.50
N ALA A 81 -3.09 -2.38 3.69
CA ALA A 81 -3.64 -1.85 4.93
C ALA A 81 -2.60 -0.99 5.64
N CYS A 82 -3.05 -0.13 6.55
CA CYS A 82 -2.15 0.53 7.49
C CYS A 82 -1.39 -0.54 8.29
N VAL A 83 -0.10 -0.33 8.53
CA VAL A 83 0.62 -1.12 9.54
C VAL A 83 -0.03 -0.83 10.89
N ASP A 84 -0.80 -1.80 11.37
CA ASP A 84 -1.51 -1.79 12.64
C ASP A 84 -1.30 -3.17 13.27
N SER A 85 -1.08 -3.22 14.58
CA SER A 85 -0.78 -4.48 15.28
C SER A 85 -2.03 -5.30 15.64
N ARG A 86 -3.22 -4.84 15.24
CA ARG A 86 -4.52 -5.43 15.62
C ARG A 86 -5.22 -6.17 14.48
N HIS A 87 -4.66 -6.20 13.28
CA HIS A 87 -5.21 -7.04 12.20
C HIS A 87 -5.06 -8.52 12.55
N GLU A 88 -6.19 -9.21 12.73
CA GLU A 88 -6.28 -10.68 12.91
C GLU A 88 -6.34 -11.43 11.57
N TYR A 89 -6.55 -10.71 10.48
CA TYR A 89 -6.59 -11.25 9.13
C TYR A 89 -5.28 -10.97 8.39
N PRO A 90 -4.86 -11.89 7.50
CA PRO A 90 -3.73 -11.68 6.60
C PRO A 90 -3.90 -10.40 5.77
N VAL A 91 -2.99 -9.44 5.93
CA VAL A 91 -2.96 -8.19 5.14
C VAL A 91 -1.55 -7.86 4.65
N ILE A 92 -1.45 -7.06 3.59
CA ILE A 92 -0.19 -6.43 3.18
C ILE A 92 -0.11 -5.06 3.87
N GLY A 93 0.71 -4.94 4.90
CA GLY A 93 0.89 -3.71 5.67
C GLY A 93 1.89 -2.73 5.06
N THR A 94 1.53 -1.44 4.99
CA THR A 94 2.41 -0.28 4.72
C THR A 94 2.10 0.90 5.64
N PRO A 95 3.08 1.77 6.00
CA PRO A 95 2.80 2.95 6.81
C PRO A 95 1.71 3.84 6.17
N GLY A 96 0.51 3.85 6.76
CA GLY A 96 -0.65 4.61 6.30
C GLY A 96 -1.46 4.00 5.14
N GLY A 97 -1.19 2.75 4.75
CA GLY A 97 -2.00 2.01 3.77
C GLY A 97 -1.98 2.58 2.36
N ASP A 98 -2.95 2.16 1.54
CA ASP A 98 -3.10 2.59 0.14
C ASP A 98 -3.15 4.13 -0.01
N ILE A 99 -3.73 4.83 0.97
CA ILE A 99 -3.86 6.29 0.96
C ILE A 99 -2.50 6.95 1.06
N ALA A 100 -1.66 6.53 2.00
CA ALA A 100 -0.34 7.12 2.17
C ALA A 100 0.58 6.83 0.97
N GLU A 101 0.47 5.64 0.37
CA GLU A 101 1.17 5.33 -0.89
C GLU A 101 0.73 6.26 -2.02
N PHE A 102 -0.59 6.49 -2.15
CA PHE A 102 -1.12 7.40 -3.15
C PHE A 102 -0.69 8.85 -2.91
N ILE A 103 -0.79 9.35 -1.68
CA ILE A 103 -0.37 10.71 -1.31
C ILE A 103 1.12 10.90 -1.57
N GLY A 104 1.96 9.93 -1.22
CA GLY A 104 3.39 9.96 -1.50
C GLY A 104 3.68 10.02 -3.01
N GLY A 105 3.02 9.17 -3.81
CA GLY A 105 3.11 9.22 -5.26
C GLY A 105 2.64 10.55 -5.84
N PHE A 106 1.58 11.12 -5.27
CA PHE A 106 1.03 12.40 -5.71
C PHE A 106 1.97 13.58 -5.39
N ALA A 107 2.58 13.60 -4.21
CA ALA A 107 3.59 14.59 -3.85
C ALA A 107 4.79 14.55 -4.81
N VAL A 108 5.27 13.35 -5.15
CA VAL A 108 6.34 13.17 -6.14
C VAL A 108 5.92 13.63 -7.53
N TYR A 109 4.69 13.32 -7.95
CA TYR A 109 4.13 13.78 -9.22
C TYR A 109 4.14 15.31 -9.32
N LEU A 110 3.63 16.01 -8.30
CA LEU A 110 3.62 17.49 -8.28
C LEU A 110 5.04 18.05 -8.38
N ASN A 111 5.96 17.50 -7.59
CA ASN A 111 7.36 17.93 -7.58
C ASN A 111 8.04 17.75 -8.94
N LEU A 112 7.89 16.59 -9.58
CA LEU A 112 8.54 16.28 -10.87
C LEU A 112 7.89 16.99 -12.06
N THR A 113 6.62 17.38 -11.96
CA THR A 113 5.91 18.09 -13.05
C THR A 113 5.87 19.60 -12.88
N GLY A 114 6.36 20.13 -11.75
CA GLY A 114 6.26 21.54 -11.39
C GLY A 114 4.83 22.03 -11.15
N GLN A 115 3.87 21.11 -10.99
CA GLN A 115 2.49 21.46 -10.70
C GLN A 115 2.35 21.82 -9.22
N THR A 116 1.56 22.85 -8.94
CA THR A 116 1.25 23.26 -7.56
C THR A 116 -0.22 22.99 -7.23
N LEU A 117 -0.47 22.76 -5.93
CA LEU A 117 -1.83 22.74 -5.40
C LEU A 117 -2.39 24.15 -5.40
N THR A 118 -3.08 24.53 -6.47
CA THR A 118 -3.92 25.72 -6.43
C THR A 118 -5.18 25.38 -5.66
N GLN A 119 -5.18 25.67 -4.35
CA GLN A 119 -6.42 25.80 -3.61
C GLN A 119 -7.14 27.01 -4.20
N ARG A 120 -8.01 26.79 -5.19
CA ARG A 120 -9.13 27.70 -5.35
C ARG A 120 -9.91 27.57 -4.04
N PRO A 121 -10.11 28.65 -3.27
CA PRO A 121 -11.13 28.61 -2.24
C PRO A 121 -12.36 28.08 -2.95
N ALA A 122 -12.87 26.93 -2.51
CA ALA A 122 -14.18 26.54 -2.95
C ALA A 122 -15.03 27.77 -2.65
N HIS A 123 -15.66 28.36 -3.66
CA HIS A 123 -16.86 29.09 -3.40
C HIS A 123 -17.80 28.04 -2.79
N CYS A 124 -17.66 27.82 -1.47
CA CYS A 124 -18.78 27.47 -0.64
C CYS A 124 -19.79 28.53 -1.01
N ALA A 125 -20.69 28.16 -1.91
CA ALA A 125 -21.85 28.95 -2.25
C ALA A 125 -22.36 29.47 -0.91
N ARG A 126 -22.47 30.80 -0.78
CA ARG A 126 -23.07 31.44 0.37
C ARG A 126 -24.22 30.55 0.81
N ALA A 127 -24.10 29.95 2.00
CA ALA A 127 -25.28 29.42 2.65
C ALA A 127 -26.29 30.57 2.63
N PRO A 128 -27.53 30.35 2.17
CA PRO A 128 -28.55 31.39 2.25
C PRO A 128 -28.56 31.89 3.70
N SER A 129 -28.42 33.21 3.84
CA SER A 129 -28.39 33.94 5.10
C SER A 129 -29.53 33.46 6.00
N ALA A 130 -29.26 32.52 6.91
CA ALA A 130 -30.15 32.25 8.02
C ALA A 130 -30.11 33.50 8.92
N ALA A 131 -31.29 34.03 9.22
CA ALA A 131 -31.48 35.18 10.08
C ALA A 131 -30.76 34.98 11.43
N PRO A 132 -30.21 36.05 12.03
CA PRO A 132 -29.41 35.95 13.25
C PRO A 132 -30.27 35.45 14.42
N PRO A 133 -29.84 34.42 15.16
CA PRO A 133 -30.43 34.11 16.44
C PRO A 133 -30.00 35.14 17.48
N SER A 134 -30.97 35.55 18.31
CA SER A 134 -30.81 36.43 19.46
C SER A 134 -29.71 35.97 20.40
N ALA A 135 -28.91 36.92 20.85
CA ALA A 135 -27.79 36.78 21.77
C ALA A 135 -28.17 36.05 23.06
N GLN A 136 -27.38 35.03 23.44
CA GLN A 136 -27.19 34.67 24.84
C GLN A 136 -25.73 34.31 25.11
N ASN A 137 -25.21 34.96 26.14
CA ASN A 137 -23.85 34.93 26.67
C ASN A 137 -23.40 33.52 27.09
N SER A 138 -22.15 33.18 26.78
CA SER A 138 -21.27 32.45 27.71
C SER A 138 -19.81 32.58 27.29
N ARG A 139 -19.02 33.23 28.15
CA ARG A 139 -17.57 33.40 28.08
C ARG A 139 -16.90 32.06 28.44
N LEU A 140 -16.04 31.54 27.58
CA LEU A 140 -14.91 30.69 27.97
C LEU A 140 -13.73 31.00 27.04
N GLY A 141 -12.65 31.46 27.66
CA GLY A 141 -11.45 31.92 26.96
C GLY A 141 -10.60 30.75 26.47
N ALA A 142 -10.25 30.80 25.19
CA ALA A 142 -9.15 30.03 24.61
C ALA A 142 -8.11 31.04 24.10
N GLN A 143 -6.86 30.88 24.55
CA GLN A 143 -5.73 31.69 24.10
C GLN A 143 -5.36 31.36 22.65
N PRO A 144 -4.98 32.37 21.83
CA PRO A 144 -4.53 32.12 20.47
C PRO A 144 -3.05 31.68 20.45
N ILE A 145 -2.80 30.54 19.80
CA ILE A 145 -1.46 30.17 19.34
C ILE A 145 -1.19 31.00 18.06
N GLY A 146 -0.10 31.76 18.07
CA GLY A 146 0.23 32.76 17.05
C GLY A 146 0.49 32.21 15.64
N PRO A 147 0.57 33.09 14.63
CA PRO A 147 0.66 32.72 13.22
C PRO A 147 2.12 32.50 12.80
N ALA A 148 2.42 31.31 12.27
CA ALA A 148 3.64 31.08 11.52
C ALA A 148 3.29 30.36 10.21
N ALA A 149 3.10 31.15 9.14
CA ALA A 149 3.35 30.83 7.72
C ALA A 149 2.60 31.83 6.83
N SER A 150 3.04 33.08 6.80
CA SER A 150 2.61 34.05 5.80
C SER A 150 3.50 33.95 4.55
N HIS A 151 2.85 34.08 3.39
CA HIS A 151 3.41 34.42 2.08
C HIS A 151 4.00 33.30 1.22
N TRP A 152 3.13 32.65 0.44
CA TRP A 152 3.46 32.13 -0.89
C TRP A 152 2.63 32.90 -1.92
N GLN A 153 3.21 33.95 -2.51
CA GLN A 153 2.69 34.54 -3.75
C GLN A 153 3.39 33.86 -4.93
N ALA A 154 2.61 33.31 -5.86
CA ALA A 154 3.10 32.93 -7.17
C ALA A 154 2.08 33.32 -8.24
N HIS A 155 2.50 34.26 -9.09
CA HIS A 155 1.89 34.59 -10.37
C HIS A 155 2.07 33.39 -11.32
N GLY A 156 0.99 32.89 -11.91
CA GLY A 156 1.04 31.79 -12.89
C GLY A 156 -0.24 31.72 -13.72
N GLY A 157 -0.09 31.80 -15.05
CA GLY A 157 -1.18 31.90 -16.03
C GLY A 157 -2.11 30.67 -16.16
N PRO A 158 -3.17 30.76 -16.99
CA PRO A 158 -4.38 29.93 -16.89
C PRO A 158 -4.29 28.46 -17.37
N ALA A 159 -3.12 27.90 -17.68
CA ALA A 159 -3.02 26.57 -18.25
C ALA A 159 -2.30 25.57 -17.33
N SER A 160 -3.03 25.00 -16.36
CA SER A 160 -2.86 23.67 -15.72
C SER A 160 -3.75 23.58 -14.47
N ARG A 161 -5.08 23.49 -14.63
CA ARG A 161 -6.01 23.32 -13.49
C ARG A 161 -6.15 21.84 -13.15
N LEU A 162 -5.43 21.38 -12.13
CA LEU A 162 -5.49 20.00 -11.65
C LEU A 162 -6.81 19.76 -10.89
N ARG A 163 -7.73 18.96 -11.47
CA ARG A 163 -8.95 18.49 -10.76
C ARG A 163 -8.61 17.31 -9.85
N ILE A 164 -7.96 17.59 -8.72
CA ILE A 164 -7.68 16.61 -7.64
C ILE A 164 -8.98 15.99 -7.10
N ALA A 165 -10.07 16.76 -7.18
CA ALA A 165 -11.40 16.31 -6.84
C ALA A 165 -11.82 15.03 -7.57
N THR A 166 -11.36 14.72 -8.79
CA THR A 166 -11.89 13.57 -9.55
C THR A 166 -11.32 12.21 -9.13
N ILE A 167 -10.07 12.16 -8.65
CA ILE A 167 -9.42 10.90 -8.23
C ILE A 167 -9.78 10.58 -6.77
N ALA A 168 -9.76 11.60 -5.91
CA ALA A 168 -10.39 11.51 -4.60
C ALA A 168 -11.89 11.24 -4.77
N ALA A 169 -12.62 11.84 -5.71
CA ALA A 169 -14.05 11.56 -5.89
C ALA A 169 -14.36 10.13 -6.36
N ARG A 170 -13.53 9.53 -7.22
CA ARG A 170 -13.80 8.16 -7.70
C ARG A 170 -13.64 7.09 -6.62
N ARG A 171 -12.81 7.30 -5.59
CA ARG A 171 -12.65 6.34 -4.47
C ARG A 171 -13.20 6.83 -3.12
N TRP A 172 -13.23 8.13 -2.88
CA TRP A 172 -13.57 8.78 -1.59
C TRP A 172 -14.77 9.74 -1.66
N GLY A 173 -15.07 10.32 -2.83
CA GLY A 173 -16.26 11.15 -3.06
C GLY A 173 -17.43 10.39 -3.68
N THR A 174 -17.34 9.07 -3.78
CA THR A 174 -18.47 8.21 -4.13
C THR A 174 -19.50 8.27 -3.00
N PRO A 175 -20.77 8.60 -3.28
CA PRO A 175 -21.81 8.66 -2.26
C PRO A 175 -21.88 7.37 -1.43
N ILE A 176 -22.28 7.51 -0.15
CA ILE A 176 -22.57 6.33 0.69
C ILE A 176 -23.66 5.51 -0.02
N GLY A 177 -23.37 4.23 -0.30
CA GLY A 177 -24.29 3.33 -1.03
C GLY A 177 -23.93 3.05 -2.50
N ASP A 178 -22.98 3.78 -3.10
CA ASP A 178 -22.53 3.56 -4.48
C ASP A 178 -21.93 2.15 -4.68
N LYS A 179 -22.20 1.52 -5.83
CA LYS A 179 -21.70 0.16 -6.15
C LYS A 179 -20.18 0.05 -6.10
N VAL A 180 -19.46 1.10 -6.48
CA VAL A 180 -17.99 1.18 -6.41
C VAL A 180 -17.51 1.31 -4.96
N ARG A 181 -18.28 1.96 -4.09
CA ARG A 181 -17.94 2.06 -2.66
C ARG A 181 -18.18 0.75 -1.93
N LYS A 182 -19.15 -0.06 -2.37
CA LYS A 182 -19.40 -1.42 -1.85
C LYS A 182 -18.25 -2.40 -2.16
N THR A 183 -17.37 -2.08 -3.10
CA THR A 183 -16.17 -2.91 -3.36
C THR A 183 -14.99 -2.56 -2.43
N ILE A 184 -15.11 -1.54 -1.59
CA ILE A 184 -14.07 -1.15 -0.63
C ILE A 184 -14.33 -1.89 0.68
N ASN A 185 -13.39 -2.76 1.07
CA ASN A 185 -13.41 -3.43 2.36
C ASN A 185 -12.82 -2.50 3.41
N TYR A 186 -13.65 -2.03 4.34
CA TYR A 186 -13.19 -1.31 5.53
C TYR A 186 -13.07 -2.31 6.69
N ALA A 187 -11.94 -2.27 7.39
CA ALA A 187 -11.77 -2.96 8.66
C ALA A 187 -11.76 -1.91 9.78
N ILE A 188 -12.65 -2.07 10.76
CA ILE A 188 -12.59 -1.31 12.01
C ILE A 188 -11.85 -2.19 13.01
N LEU A 189 -10.63 -1.79 13.37
CA LEU A 189 -9.83 -2.51 14.35
C LEU A 189 -10.14 -2.00 15.75
N GLN A 190 -10.54 -2.91 16.63
CA GLN A 190 -10.83 -2.62 18.03
C GLN A 190 -9.70 -3.13 18.93
N GLY A 191 -9.67 -2.63 20.17
CA GLY A 191 -8.67 -3.00 21.16
C GLY A 191 -7.40 -2.13 21.15
N PRO A 192 -6.52 -2.36 22.14
CA PRO A 192 -5.31 -1.56 22.32
C PRO A 192 -4.27 -1.87 21.23
N LEU A 193 -3.54 -0.84 20.83
CA LEU A 193 -2.42 -0.96 19.89
C LEU A 193 -1.17 -1.44 20.66
N ASN A 194 -1.08 -2.75 20.88
CA ASN A 194 -0.12 -3.38 21.78
C ASN A 194 1.01 -4.14 21.06
N GLY A 195 1.35 -3.76 19.82
CA GLY A 195 2.45 -4.36 19.07
C GLY A 195 3.76 -4.35 19.86
N LYS A 196 4.47 -5.49 19.89
CA LYS A 196 5.66 -5.70 20.73
C LYS A 196 6.98 -5.68 19.96
N ALA A 197 6.93 -5.69 18.64
CA ALA A 197 8.08 -5.44 17.78
C ALA A 197 7.62 -4.93 16.41
N VAL A 198 8.57 -4.41 15.64
CA VAL A 198 8.39 -4.14 14.21
C VAL A 198 9.03 -5.25 13.41
N ALA A 199 8.28 -5.85 12.49
CA ALA A 199 8.78 -6.84 11.55
C ALA A 199 8.76 -6.26 10.13
N VAL A 200 9.93 -6.24 9.50
CA VAL A 200 10.10 -5.88 8.08
C VAL A 200 10.22 -7.17 7.28
N GLY A 201 9.11 -7.58 6.69
CA GLY A 201 8.99 -8.80 5.90
C GLY A 201 9.58 -8.65 4.50
N ALA A 202 10.43 -9.61 4.13
CA ALA A 202 10.96 -9.84 2.81
C ALA A 202 10.63 -11.27 2.35
N ASN A 203 10.43 -11.48 1.05
CA ASN A 203 10.13 -12.78 0.45
C ASN A 203 11.33 -13.25 -0.39
N LYS A 204 11.79 -14.48 -0.14
CA LYS A 204 12.83 -15.16 -0.93
C LYS A 204 12.27 -16.46 -1.51
N GLY A 205 12.81 -16.90 -2.64
CA GLY A 205 12.49 -18.21 -3.24
C GLY A 205 11.52 -18.15 -4.41
N ALA A 206 10.71 -19.20 -4.56
CA ALA A 206 10.01 -19.52 -5.81
C ALA A 206 8.78 -18.63 -6.10
N CYS A 207 8.27 -17.91 -5.10
CA CYS A 207 7.00 -17.17 -5.19
C CYS A 207 7.17 -15.67 -5.47
N SER A 208 7.98 -15.29 -6.45
CA SER A 208 8.35 -13.88 -6.70
C SER A 208 7.19 -12.95 -7.10
N THR A 209 6.05 -13.49 -7.56
CA THR A 209 4.87 -12.71 -7.98
C THR A 209 3.78 -12.61 -6.92
N ARG A 210 3.99 -13.29 -5.79
CA ARG A 210 3.05 -13.32 -4.68
C ARG A 210 3.77 -12.90 -3.41
N SER A 211 3.01 -12.30 -2.52
CA SER A 211 3.52 -11.95 -1.19
C SER A 211 2.68 -12.67 -0.15
N PRO A 212 3.31 -13.21 0.90
CA PRO A 212 2.56 -13.69 2.05
C PRO A 212 1.84 -12.49 2.66
N ALA A 213 0.52 -12.55 2.74
CA ALA A 213 -0.24 -11.68 3.62
C ALA A 213 -0.17 -12.30 5.02
N ILE A 214 0.17 -11.49 6.01
CA ILE A 214 0.52 -11.95 7.35
C ILE A 214 -0.38 -11.20 8.33
N SER A 215 -0.95 -11.93 9.26
CA SER A 215 -1.70 -11.34 10.35
C SER A 215 -0.74 -10.58 11.26
N SER A 216 -1.12 -9.37 11.66
CA SER A 216 -0.36 -8.63 12.66
C SER A 216 -0.66 -9.08 14.10
N SER A 217 -1.76 -9.84 14.27
CA SER A 217 -2.26 -10.34 15.55
C SER A 217 -2.57 -11.85 15.41
N ALA A 218 -1.83 -12.69 16.14
CA ALA A 218 -1.99 -14.14 16.07
C ALA A 218 -1.75 -14.79 17.43
N GLY A 219 -2.72 -15.57 17.93
CA GLY A 219 -2.58 -16.30 19.20
C GLY A 219 -2.23 -15.40 20.39
N GLY A 220 -2.79 -14.18 20.45
CA GLY A 220 -2.50 -13.19 21.49
C GLY A 220 -1.22 -12.40 21.31
N SER A 221 -0.39 -12.73 20.31
CA SER A 221 0.79 -11.94 19.95
C SER A 221 0.45 -10.83 18.96
N GLN A 222 1.08 -9.67 19.08
CA GLN A 222 0.86 -8.50 18.22
C GLN A 222 2.18 -7.90 17.72
N LEU A 223 2.30 -7.66 16.42
CA LEU A 223 3.47 -7.06 15.76
C LEU A 223 3.06 -5.96 14.79
N PHE A 224 3.95 -5.01 14.53
CA PHE A 224 3.81 -4.09 13.40
C PHE A 224 4.50 -4.70 12.17
N VAL A 225 3.73 -5.20 11.20
CA VAL A 225 4.28 -5.93 10.04
C VAL A 225 4.28 -5.06 8.78
N TYR A 226 5.48 -4.71 8.29
CA TYR A 226 5.70 -4.00 7.02
C TYR A 226 6.21 -4.95 5.94
N HIS A 227 5.57 -4.98 4.77
CA HIS A 227 5.87 -5.92 3.70
C HIS A 227 6.74 -5.28 2.61
N ALA A 228 8.04 -5.11 2.86
CA ALA A 228 8.92 -4.28 2.03
C ALA A 228 8.90 -4.67 0.54
N ASP A 229 9.05 -5.95 0.20
CA ASP A 229 9.12 -6.42 -1.19
C ASP A 229 7.77 -6.32 -1.92
N ALA A 230 6.68 -6.58 -1.19
CA ALA A 230 5.33 -6.46 -1.72
C ALA A 230 5.06 -5.01 -2.13
N ILE A 231 5.42 -4.09 -1.24
CA ILE A 231 5.23 -2.66 -1.43
C ILE A 231 6.15 -2.10 -2.51
N ASP A 232 7.42 -2.52 -2.58
CA ASP A 232 8.33 -2.15 -3.68
C ASP A 232 7.75 -2.56 -5.04
N THR A 233 7.21 -3.79 -5.13
CA THR A 233 6.53 -4.30 -6.33
C THR A 233 5.27 -3.51 -6.68
N ILE A 234 4.43 -3.18 -5.70
CA ILE A 234 3.21 -2.37 -5.90
C ILE A 234 3.58 -0.97 -6.40
N ARG A 235 4.59 -0.34 -5.78
CA ARG A 235 5.09 0.97 -6.20
C ARG A 235 5.57 0.93 -7.65
N LYS A 236 6.41 -0.05 -7.97
CA LYS A 236 6.99 -0.20 -9.32
C LYS A 236 5.95 -0.49 -10.39
N ASN A 237 5.05 -1.45 -10.14
CA ASN A 237 4.19 -1.99 -11.19
C ASN A 237 2.79 -1.36 -11.22
N THR A 238 2.28 -0.85 -10.09
CA THR A 238 0.92 -0.31 -10.02
C THR A 238 0.95 1.21 -9.92
N LEU A 239 1.64 1.74 -8.89
CA LEU A 239 1.66 3.17 -8.62
C LEU A 239 2.35 3.96 -9.75
N THR A 240 3.56 3.56 -10.13
CA THR A 240 4.33 4.22 -11.20
C THR A 240 3.58 4.20 -12.53
N LEU A 241 3.06 3.04 -12.95
CA LEU A 241 2.30 2.94 -14.21
C LEU A 241 1.08 3.87 -14.20
N TRP A 242 0.38 3.94 -13.08
CA TRP A 242 -0.78 4.82 -12.95
C TRP A 242 -0.38 6.30 -13.09
N PHE A 243 0.64 6.76 -12.37
CA PHE A 243 1.07 8.16 -12.41
C PHE A 243 1.71 8.56 -13.75
N VAL A 244 2.48 7.68 -14.37
CA VAL A 244 3.04 7.92 -15.72
C VAL A 244 1.91 8.07 -16.75
N ASN A 245 0.93 7.17 -16.73
CA ASN A 245 -0.24 7.26 -17.64
C ASN A 245 -1.15 8.45 -17.33
N TYR A 246 -1.22 8.87 -16.07
CA TYR A 246 -1.91 10.09 -15.68
C TYR A 246 -1.16 11.32 -16.23
N ALA A 247 0.16 11.39 -16.03
CA ALA A 247 1.00 12.50 -16.49
C ALA A 247 0.97 12.68 -18.00
N ARG A 248 1.02 11.58 -18.78
CA ARG A 248 0.89 11.62 -20.25
C ARG A 248 -0.36 12.38 -20.74
N ARG A 249 -1.43 12.40 -19.94
CA ARG A 249 -2.70 13.05 -20.28
C ARG A 249 -2.88 14.43 -19.63
N ASN A 250 -2.16 14.74 -18.56
CA ASN A 250 -2.45 15.88 -17.68
C ASN A 250 -1.25 16.79 -17.38
N ALA A 251 -0.03 16.37 -17.69
CA ALA A 251 1.19 17.14 -17.47
C ALA A 251 1.74 17.67 -18.81
N LYS A 252 2.40 18.83 -18.78
CA LYS A 252 3.10 19.39 -19.94
C LYS A 252 4.28 18.52 -20.36
N THR A 253 4.99 17.97 -19.38
CA THR A 253 6.14 17.09 -19.59
C THR A 253 5.78 15.67 -19.17
N PRO A 254 6.05 14.65 -20.02
CA PRO A 254 5.89 13.25 -19.63
C PRO A 254 6.75 12.91 -18.40
N LEU A 255 6.21 12.10 -17.48
CA LEU A 255 7.00 11.55 -16.39
C LEU A 255 7.88 10.40 -16.89
N ASP A 256 9.17 10.47 -16.57
CA ASP A 256 10.05 9.31 -16.67
C ASP A 256 9.69 8.27 -15.58
N PRO A 257 9.34 7.02 -15.94
CA PRO A 257 8.92 6.01 -14.97
C PRO A 257 9.99 5.70 -13.91
N THR A 258 11.26 5.65 -14.31
CA THR A 258 12.37 5.31 -13.41
C THR A 258 12.61 6.39 -12.38
N THR A 259 12.64 7.65 -12.82
CA THR A 259 12.81 8.83 -11.97
C THR A 259 11.64 8.97 -10.99
N PHE A 260 10.40 8.79 -11.46
CA PHE A 260 9.22 8.80 -10.60
C PHE A 260 9.31 7.71 -9.53
N TYR A 261 9.56 6.47 -9.94
CA TYR A 261 9.66 5.33 -9.04
C TYR A 261 10.73 5.53 -7.94
N ASN A 262 11.94 5.92 -8.34
CA ASN A 262 13.05 6.16 -7.41
C ASN A 262 12.73 7.30 -6.43
N SER A 263 12.07 8.35 -6.91
CA SER A 263 11.65 9.47 -6.07
C SER A 263 10.60 9.06 -5.03
N VAL A 264 9.63 8.23 -5.42
CA VAL A 264 8.65 7.63 -4.47
C VAL A 264 9.37 6.79 -3.44
N LYS A 265 10.32 5.93 -3.85
CA LYS A 265 11.07 5.08 -2.93
C LYS A 265 11.85 5.91 -1.90
N VAL A 266 12.52 6.99 -2.32
CA VAL A 266 13.24 7.90 -1.42
C VAL A 266 12.29 8.55 -0.42
N LEU A 267 11.16 9.08 -0.88
CA LEU A 267 10.17 9.72 -0.01
C LEU A 267 9.61 8.74 1.03
N GLN A 268 9.25 7.53 0.59
CA GLN A 268 8.68 6.52 1.46
C GLN A 268 9.69 5.96 2.47
N SER A 269 10.97 5.82 2.11
CA SER A 269 12.02 5.48 3.07
C SER A 269 12.17 6.53 4.16
N LYS A 270 12.07 7.83 3.82
CA LYS A 270 12.05 8.92 4.80
C LYS A 270 10.82 8.85 5.70
N HIS A 271 9.65 8.57 5.13
CA HIS A 271 8.41 8.43 5.89
C HIS A 271 8.48 7.24 6.86
N LEU A 272 8.92 6.06 6.40
CA LEU A 272 9.14 4.90 7.26
C LEU A 272 10.12 5.22 8.40
N GLY A 273 11.27 5.82 8.09
CA GLY A 273 12.24 6.23 9.11
C GLY A 273 11.67 7.21 10.14
N ALA A 274 10.86 8.17 9.69
CA ALA A 274 10.17 9.09 10.58
C ALA A 274 9.15 8.37 11.47
N THR A 275 8.34 7.46 10.92
CA THR A 275 7.39 6.63 11.68
C THR A 275 8.09 5.81 12.75
N LEU A 276 9.17 5.11 12.38
CA LEU A 276 9.95 4.30 13.32
C LEU A 276 10.58 5.14 14.44
N ARG A 277 10.94 6.39 14.17
CA ARG A 277 11.60 7.26 15.15
C ARG A 277 10.64 8.05 16.03
N LEU A 278 9.51 8.50 15.48
CA LEU A 278 8.66 9.52 16.10
C LEU A 278 7.32 9.00 16.60
N LEU A 279 6.82 7.87 16.05
CA LEU A 279 5.49 7.38 16.39
C LEU A 279 5.55 6.42 17.57
N SER A 280 4.85 6.74 18.65
CA SER A 280 4.62 5.81 19.76
C SER A 280 3.52 4.80 19.42
N PRO A 281 3.62 3.53 19.85
CA PRO A 281 4.71 2.94 20.65
C PRO A 281 5.93 2.49 19.84
N VAL A 282 5.86 2.56 18.51
CA VAL A 282 6.84 1.99 17.57
C VAL A 282 8.28 2.45 17.86
N ASN A 283 8.47 3.71 18.25
CA ASN A 283 9.77 4.29 18.59
C ASN A 283 10.46 3.72 19.85
N THR A 284 9.78 2.82 20.58
CA THR A 284 10.33 2.12 21.76
C THR A 284 10.47 0.61 21.54
N LEU A 285 10.33 0.15 20.30
CA LEU A 285 10.37 -1.27 19.92
C LEU A 285 11.59 -1.59 19.07
N SER A 286 12.10 -2.81 19.19
CA SER A 286 13.11 -3.34 18.27
C SER A 286 12.51 -3.56 16.88
N VAL A 287 13.35 -3.35 15.86
CA VAL A 287 13.02 -3.62 14.45
C VAL A 287 13.75 -4.88 14.02
N PHE A 288 13.01 -5.83 13.46
CA PHE A 288 13.54 -7.08 12.96
C PHE A 288 13.34 -7.18 11.45
N GLY A 289 14.36 -7.67 10.76
CA GLY A 289 14.23 -8.15 9.39
C GLY A 289 13.69 -9.58 9.44
N VAL A 290 12.64 -9.85 8.68
CA VAL A 290 12.05 -11.19 8.58
C VAL A 290 12.13 -11.63 7.12
N SER A 291 12.88 -12.69 6.86
CA SER A 291 13.04 -13.27 5.53
C SER A 291 12.26 -14.58 5.46
N LEU A 292 11.22 -14.59 4.63
CA LEU A 292 10.36 -15.75 4.41
C LEU A 292 10.84 -16.49 3.17
N THR A 293 11.38 -17.69 3.34
CA THR A 293 11.77 -18.54 2.21
C THR A 293 10.55 -19.32 1.73
N THR A 294 10.31 -19.28 0.42
CA THR A 294 9.11 -19.84 -0.20
C THR A 294 9.43 -20.90 -1.23
N SER A 295 8.61 -21.93 -1.27
CA SER A 295 8.65 -22.98 -2.30
C SER A 295 7.31 -23.11 -3.00
N ASN A 296 7.37 -23.70 -4.19
CA ASN A 296 6.24 -24.21 -4.94
C ASN A 296 5.83 -25.59 -4.40
#